data_AF-A0A3R5QXV4-F1
#
_entry.id   AF-A0A3R5QXV4-F1
#
_cell.length_a   1.000
_cell.length_b   1.000
_cell.length_c   1.000
_cell.angle_alpha   90.00
_cell.angle_beta   90.00
_cell.angle_gamma   90.00
#
_symmetry.space_group_name_H-M   'P 1'
#
loop_
_entity.id
_entity.type
_entity.pdbx_description
1 polymer ?
#
loop_
_entity_poly.entity_id
_entity_poly.type
_entity_poly.pdbx_seq_one_letter_code
_entity_poly.pdbx_strand_id
1 'polypeptide(L)'
;MMNNFLKKSMCGIFFAIISASMLCIGCSKKDKEIVVSKDVSQQVKSEENEIKEKIEQGGKYLQEKKYEDAKKVFESAIALDTGNKSTYLEIKDRYVEKNRLDDAYYIVKLAIENNIDVENMKSILNEIQGKLEVPVLQDTVYTDTNYTLPQEVNIKINGEETKQAVNWNNSNVDTSKSGKFNFDGVVVGNYERAVKLILTVKPIVKERKCGYVKSVYEKDGKRYLQFDEIEFYKDRQAADEAKKDGKAIFESDGRYYAEDGYYIRNKSAELKVYEISSKATFKDYDYVNWTGNLNQCTYSDFSDRIAKHKEREIFWINTENSIIVSADEQFVP
;
A
#
# COMPACT_ATOMS: atom_id res chain seq x y z
N MET A 1 10.38 -34.13 -51.52
CA MET A 1 8.94 -34.43 -51.43
C MET A 1 8.31 -33.30 -50.63
N MET A 2 7.93 -32.21 -51.31
CA MET A 2 6.54 -31.88 -51.71
C MET A 2 5.73 -31.35 -50.51
N ASN A 3 5.06 -30.20 -50.50
CA ASN A 3 4.87 -29.10 -51.44
C ASN A 3 4.16 -27.95 -50.67
N ASN A 4 4.52 -26.72 -51.02
CA ASN A 4 3.65 -25.54 -51.22
C ASN A 4 2.48 -25.25 -50.25
N PHE A 5 2.51 -24.05 -49.66
CA PHE A 5 1.41 -23.10 -49.88
C PHE A 5 1.94 -21.66 -49.97
N LEU A 6 1.65 -21.05 -51.13
CA LEU A 6 2.04 -19.72 -51.60
C LEU A 6 0.84 -18.76 -51.47
N LYS A 7 1.08 -17.54 -50.98
CA LYS A 7 0.65 -16.23 -51.57
C LYS A 7 1.07 -15.09 -50.64
N LYS A 8 2.15 -14.36 -51.00
CA LYS A 8 2.21 -13.05 -51.71
C LYS A 8 1.86 -11.86 -50.79
N SER A 9 2.85 -11.08 -50.32
CA SER A 9 3.60 -9.98 -51.00
C SER A 9 2.76 -8.68 -51.02
N MET A 10 3.19 -7.51 -50.53
CA MET A 10 4.34 -6.73 -50.99
C MET A 10 4.73 -5.62 -49.99
N CYS A 11 6.03 -5.52 -49.65
CA CYS A 11 6.71 -4.25 -49.37
C CYS A 11 8.19 -4.46 -49.68
N GLY A 12 8.67 -3.84 -50.76
CA GLY A 12 10.03 -4.00 -51.23
C GLY A 12 10.38 -2.87 -52.19
N ILE A 13 10.92 -1.79 -51.64
CA ILE A 13 11.64 -0.74 -52.35
C ILE A 13 12.97 -1.34 -52.81
N PHE A 14 13.29 -1.28 -54.10
CA PHE A 14 14.69 -1.28 -54.53
C PHE A 14 14.90 -0.47 -55.82
N PHE A 15 15.98 0.30 -55.74
CA PHE A 15 16.54 1.27 -56.65
C PHE A 15 16.79 0.75 -58.07
N ALA A 16 16.50 1.59 -59.07
CA ALA A 16 17.15 1.53 -60.38
C ALA A 16 18.06 2.76 -60.54
N ILE A 17 19.38 2.51 -60.46
CA ILE A 17 20.44 3.44 -60.85
C ILE A 17 20.81 3.09 -62.29
N ILE A 18 20.67 4.04 -63.21
CA ILE A 18 21.39 4.03 -64.49
C ILE A 18 22.17 5.33 -64.59
N SER A 19 23.49 5.17 -64.56
CA SER A 19 24.50 6.21 -64.70
C SER A 19 25.02 6.31 -66.13
N ALA A 20 25.52 7.51 -66.45
CA ALA A 20 26.37 7.92 -67.59
C ALA A 20 25.61 8.26 -68.89
N SER A 21 25.79 9.44 -69.49
CA SER A 21 27.06 10.16 -69.68
C SER A 21 26.88 11.67 -69.87
N MET A 22 27.95 12.40 -69.53
CA MET A 22 28.17 13.84 -69.72
C MET A 22 27.88 14.34 -71.13
N LEU A 23 27.28 15.53 -71.21
CA LEU A 23 27.80 16.67 -71.97
C LEU A 23 27.29 17.96 -71.30
N CYS A 24 28.20 18.74 -70.74
CA CYS A 24 27.92 20.11 -70.29
C CYS A 24 27.71 21.02 -71.51
N ILE A 25 26.73 21.93 -71.42
CA ILE A 25 26.82 23.39 -71.64
C ILE A 25 25.40 23.89 -71.93
N GLY A 26 24.89 24.76 -71.06
CA GLY A 26 23.62 25.46 -71.25
C GLY A 26 22.96 25.88 -69.95
N CYS A 27 23.58 26.78 -69.20
CA CYS A 27 22.88 27.52 -68.14
C CYS A 27 21.71 28.29 -68.75
N SER A 28 20.48 27.92 -68.39
CA SER A 28 19.46 28.92 -68.08
C SER A 28 18.99 28.63 -66.66
N LYS A 29 19.22 29.60 -65.76
CA LYS A 29 18.63 29.58 -64.42
C LYS A 29 17.11 29.64 -64.60
N LYS A 30 16.45 28.50 -64.51
CA LYS A 30 15.07 28.45 -64.03
C LYS A 30 15.17 28.05 -62.58
N ASP A 31 14.96 29.04 -61.71
CA ASP A 31 14.66 28.77 -60.32
C ASP A 31 13.57 27.70 -60.29
N LYS A 32 13.88 26.56 -59.67
CA LYS A 32 12.86 25.57 -59.35
C LYS A 32 12.03 26.17 -58.23
N GLU A 33 11.11 27.05 -58.59
CA GLU A 33 9.99 27.41 -57.75
C GLU A 33 9.24 26.10 -57.50
N ILE A 34 9.30 25.60 -56.26
CA ILE A 34 8.47 24.48 -55.83
C ILE A 34 7.05 25.04 -55.87
N VAL A 35 6.36 24.85 -56.99
CA VAL A 35 4.95 25.22 -57.13
C VAL A 35 4.18 24.30 -56.20
N VAL A 36 3.96 24.76 -54.97
CA VAL A 36 2.92 24.20 -54.10
C VAL A 36 1.63 24.35 -54.88
N SER A 37 1.02 23.23 -55.28
CA SER A 37 -0.20 23.27 -56.06
C SER A 37 -1.29 23.97 -55.25
N LYS A 38 -2.12 24.77 -55.94
CA LYS A 38 -3.23 25.52 -55.34
C LYS A 38 -4.14 24.62 -54.50
N ASP A 39 -4.30 23.36 -54.90
CA ASP A 39 -5.12 22.35 -54.23
C ASP A 39 -4.55 21.95 -52.85
N VAL A 40 -3.23 21.75 -52.74
CA VAL A 40 -2.59 21.46 -51.43
C VAL A 40 -2.73 22.65 -50.48
N SER A 41 -2.57 23.87 -51.00
CA SER A 41 -2.77 25.08 -50.19
C SER A 41 -4.23 25.29 -49.75
N GLN A 42 -5.20 24.85 -50.56
CA GLN A 42 -6.63 24.92 -50.21
C GLN A 42 -7.02 23.85 -49.19
N GLN A 43 -6.47 22.64 -49.32
CA GLN A 43 -6.70 21.55 -48.38
C GLN A 43 -6.16 21.90 -46.98
N VAL A 44 -4.92 22.38 -46.89
CA VAL A 44 -4.31 22.81 -45.62
C VAL A 44 -5.14 23.91 -44.95
N LYS A 45 -5.63 24.91 -45.71
CA LYS A 45 -6.52 25.96 -45.17
C LYS A 45 -7.86 25.42 -44.69
N SER A 46 -8.40 24.39 -45.34
CA SER A 46 -9.65 23.76 -44.92
C SER A 46 -9.46 22.99 -43.61
N GLU A 47 -8.35 22.25 -43.48
CA GLU A 47 -7.99 21.50 -42.27
C GLU A 47 -7.72 22.45 -41.10
N GLU A 48 -6.96 23.54 -41.31
CA GLU A 48 -6.72 24.57 -40.29
C GLU A 48 -8.02 25.22 -39.77
N ASN A 49 -8.97 25.51 -40.66
CA ASN A 49 -10.28 26.06 -40.28
C ASN A 49 -11.09 25.04 -39.47
N GLU A 50 -11.11 23.77 -39.87
CA GLU A 50 -11.83 22.72 -39.16
C GLU A 50 -11.24 22.46 -37.76
N ILE A 51 -9.90 22.47 -37.63
CA ILE A 51 -9.21 22.38 -36.34
C ILE A 51 -9.68 23.52 -35.42
N LYS A 52 -9.67 24.76 -35.92
CA LYS A 52 -10.09 25.93 -35.14
C LYS A 52 -11.55 25.83 -34.70
N GLU A 53 -12.45 25.45 -35.60
CA GLU A 53 -13.88 25.26 -35.27
C GLU A 53 -14.07 24.21 -34.16
N LYS A 54 -13.35 23.09 -34.24
CA LYS A 54 -13.38 22.05 -33.19
C LYS A 54 -12.82 22.57 -31.87
N ILE A 55 -11.70 23.29 -31.86
CA ILE A 55 -11.14 23.86 -30.63
C ILE A 55 -12.13 24.85 -29.98
N GLU A 56 -12.79 25.70 -30.78
CA GLU A 56 -13.83 26.61 -30.28
C GLU A 56 -15.03 25.85 -29.70
N GLN A 57 -15.48 24.77 -30.36
CA GLN A 57 -16.56 23.92 -29.88
C GLN A 57 -16.18 23.20 -28.57
N GLY A 58 -14.99 22.61 -28.48
CA GLY A 58 -14.49 21.99 -27.25
C GLY A 58 -14.42 23.02 -26.12
N GLY A 59 -13.99 24.24 -26.41
CA GLY A 59 -14.01 25.37 -25.48
C GLY A 59 -15.41 25.69 -24.95
N LYS A 60 -16.45 25.68 -25.79
CA LYS A 60 -17.85 25.86 -25.36
C LYS A 60 -18.29 24.73 -24.42
N TYR A 61 -17.97 23.49 -24.73
CA TYR A 61 -18.29 22.35 -23.86
C TYR A 61 -17.60 22.45 -22.49
N LEU A 62 -16.37 22.97 -22.42
CA LEU A 62 -15.73 23.26 -21.14
C LEU A 62 -16.49 24.31 -20.30
N GLN A 63 -17.01 25.36 -20.93
CA GLN A 63 -17.84 26.38 -20.24
C GLN A 63 -19.13 25.77 -19.69
N GLU A 64 -19.73 24.87 -20.46
CA GLU A 64 -20.94 24.14 -20.11
C GLU A 64 -20.69 22.98 -19.12
N LYS A 65 -19.43 22.75 -18.70
CA LYS A 65 -18.99 21.63 -17.86
C LYS A 65 -19.27 20.24 -18.46
N LYS A 66 -19.42 20.16 -19.79
CA LYS A 66 -19.57 18.91 -20.55
C LYS A 66 -18.18 18.36 -20.89
N TYR A 67 -17.45 17.92 -19.87
CA TYR A 67 -16.01 17.63 -20.01
C TYR A 67 -15.70 16.47 -20.95
N GLU A 68 -16.52 15.41 -20.95
CA GLU A 68 -16.35 14.29 -21.86
C GLU A 68 -16.59 14.68 -23.33
N ASP A 69 -17.57 15.55 -23.58
CA ASP A 69 -17.83 16.06 -24.92
C ASP A 69 -16.70 16.99 -25.38
N ALA A 70 -16.19 17.84 -24.49
CA ALA A 70 -15.03 18.68 -24.75
C ALA A 70 -13.81 17.83 -25.13
N LYS A 71 -13.51 16.79 -24.35
CA LYS A 71 -12.39 15.87 -24.59
C LYS A 71 -12.47 15.22 -25.96
N LYS A 72 -13.62 14.65 -26.32
CA LYS A 72 -13.83 14.02 -27.64
C LYS A 72 -13.60 15.00 -28.79
N VAL A 73 -14.08 16.24 -28.68
CA VAL A 73 -13.92 17.25 -29.73
C VAL A 73 -12.45 17.69 -29.84
N PHE A 74 -11.76 17.87 -28.73
CA PHE A 74 -10.35 18.23 -28.73
C PHE A 74 -9.45 17.12 -29.29
N GLU A 75 -9.70 15.86 -28.92
CA GLU A 75 -9.01 14.70 -29.53
C GLU A 75 -9.28 14.63 -31.04
N SER A 76 -10.51 14.93 -31.48
CA SER A 76 -10.83 15.05 -32.91
C SER A 76 -10.08 16.18 -33.60
N ALA A 77 -9.83 17.32 -32.93
CA ALA A 77 -9.03 18.41 -33.50
C ALA A 77 -7.57 18.01 -33.65
N ILE A 78 -7.01 17.31 -32.65
CA ILE A 78 -5.65 16.76 -32.70
C ILE A 78 -5.50 15.71 -33.80
N ALA A 79 -6.51 14.87 -34.02
CA ALA A 79 -6.47 13.81 -35.03
C ALA A 79 -6.44 14.34 -36.48
N LEU A 80 -6.92 15.56 -36.73
CA LEU A 80 -6.84 16.18 -38.06
C LEU A 80 -5.39 16.54 -38.45
N ASP A 81 -4.58 16.95 -37.48
CA ASP A 81 -3.16 17.20 -37.67
C ASP A 81 -2.39 16.91 -36.37
N THR A 82 -1.90 15.68 -36.25
CA THR A 82 -1.17 15.21 -35.06
C THR A 82 0.21 15.87 -34.92
N GLY A 83 0.72 16.49 -36.00
CA GLY A 83 2.01 17.20 -36.05
C GLY A 83 1.95 18.62 -35.51
N ASN A 84 0.76 19.18 -35.31
CA ASN A 84 0.59 20.59 -34.98
C ASN A 84 0.80 20.87 -33.50
N LYS A 85 2.01 21.30 -33.14
CA LYS A 85 2.37 21.74 -31.78
C LYS A 85 1.39 22.78 -31.21
N SER A 86 0.93 23.74 -32.02
CA SER A 86 0.05 24.82 -31.55
C SER A 86 -1.29 24.28 -31.05
N THR A 87 -1.84 23.27 -31.73
CA THR A 87 -3.11 22.63 -31.37
C THR A 87 -3.06 22.04 -29.96
N TYR A 88 -2.01 21.29 -29.63
CA TYR A 88 -1.85 20.72 -28.28
C TYR A 88 -1.74 21.80 -27.20
N LEU A 89 -0.94 22.84 -27.46
CA LEU A 89 -0.73 23.93 -26.49
C LEU A 89 -2.01 24.72 -26.24
N GLU A 90 -2.76 25.07 -27.29
CA GLU A 90 -4.02 25.80 -27.15
C GLU A 90 -5.06 24.99 -26.36
N ILE A 91 -5.21 23.70 -26.67
CA ILE A 91 -6.15 22.82 -25.95
C ILE A 91 -5.74 22.67 -24.48
N LYS A 92 -4.45 22.43 -24.21
CA LYS A 92 -3.90 22.38 -22.86
C LYS A 92 -4.21 23.67 -22.09
N ASP A 93 -3.96 24.84 -22.68
CA ASP A 93 -4.22 26.14 -22.05
C ASP A 93 -5.70 26.31 -21.68
N ARG A 94 -6.61 25.92 -22.57
CA ARG A 94 -8.06 25.94 -22.27
C ARG A 94 -8.43 25.07 -21.07
N TYR A 95 -7.82 23.89 -20.91
CA TYR A 95 -8.03 23.06 -19.72
C TYR A 95 -7.42 23.68 -18.45
N VAL A 96 -6.24 24.27 -18.54
CA VAL A 96 -5.59 24.98 -17.42
C VAL A 96 -6.44 26.15 -16.94
N GLU A 97 -7.00 26.95 -17.85
CA GLU A 97 -7.92 28.06 -17.54
C GLU A 97 -9.17 27.61 -16.76
N LYS A 98 -9.56 26.34 -16.91
CA LYS A 98 -10.69 25.72 -16.22
C LYS A 98 -10.29 24.94 -14.97
N ASN A 99 -9.03 25.03 -14.54
CA ASN A 99 -8.49 24.27 -13.42
C ASN A 99 -8.66 22.75 -13.59
N ARG A 100 -8.68 22.27 -14.84
CA ARG A 100 -8.77 20.85 -15.21
C ARG A 100 -7.37 20.31 -15.52
N LEU A 101 -6.51 20.32 -14.49
CA LEU A 101 -5.08 20.04 -14.65
C LEU A 101 -4.79 18.60 -15.10
N ASP A 102 -5.61 17.62 -14.71
CA ASP A 102 -5.46 16.23 -15.17
C ASP A 102 -5.71 16.13 -16.69
N ASP A 103 -6.73 16.83 -17.21
CA ASP A 103 -6.98 16.84 -18.65
C ASP A 103 -5.88 17.58 -19.41
N ALA A 104 -5.37 18.69 -18.86
CA ALA A 104 -4.23 19.38 -19.45
C ALA A 104 -2.98 18.48 -19.49
N TYR A 105 -2.72 17.71 -18.42
CA TYR A 105 -1.65 16.72 -18.37
C TYR A 105 -1.82 15.69 -19.50
N TYR A 106 -3.03 15.15 -19.66
CA TYR A 106 -3.33 14.17 -20.71
C TYR A 106 -3.01 14.70 -22.12
N ILE A 107 -3.37 15.95 -22.43
CA ILE A 107 -3.10 16.55 -23.75
C ILE A 107 -1.59 16.72 -24.00
N VAL A 108 -0.81 17.10 -22.99
CA VAL A 108 0.65 17.22 -23.11
C VAL A 108 1.30 15.84 -23.25
N LYS A 109 0.81 14.84 -22.52
CA LYS A 109 1.24 13.44 -22.67
C LYS A 109 0.98 12.93 -24.09
N LEU A 110 -0.20 13.21 -24.65
CA LEU A 110 -0.54 12.85 -26.03
C LEU A 110 0.40 13.53 -27.05
N ALA A 111 0.80 14.78 -26.81
CA ALA A 111 1.79 15.46 -27.65
C ALA A 111 3.16 14.75 -27.64
N ILE A 112 3.61 14.29 -26.47
CA ILE A 112 4.85 13.52 -26.31
C ILE A 112 4.76 12.18 -27.05
N GLU A 113 3.64 11.47 -26.92
CA GLU A 113 3.38 10.20 -27.60
C GLU A 113 3.40 10.35 -29.13
N ASN A 114 2.93 11.50 -29.64
CA ASN A 114 3.01 11.87 -31.05
C ASN A 114 4.35 12.48 -31.48
N ASN A 115 5.38 12.44 -30.62
CA ASN A 115 6.74 12.94 -30.87
C ASN A 115 6.82 14.46 -31.13
N ILE A 116 5.90 15.24 -30.57
CA ILE A 116 5.86 16.69 -30.76
C ILE A 116 6.69 17.39 -29.70
N ASP A 117 7.80 18.01 -30.10
CA ASP A 117 8.67 18.84 -29.26
C ASP A 117 8.88 18.24 -27.85
N VAL A 118 9.36 16.99 -27.84
CA VAL A 118 9.33 16.10 -26.67
C VAL A 118 10.01 16.72 -25.45
N GLU A 119 11.12 17.42 -25.63
CA GLU A 119 11.86 18.03 -24.52
C GLU A 119 11.06 19.15 -23.84
N ASN A 120 10.49 20.05 -24.63
CA ASN A 120 9.65 21.12 -24.12
C ASN A 120 8.34 20.58 -23.52
N MET A 121 7.68 19.63 -24.20
CA MET A 121 6.46 19.03 -23.68
C MET A 121 6.69 18.28 -22.36
N LYS A 122 7.85 17.62 -22.18
CA LYS A 122 8.23 17.05 -20.87
C LYS A 122 8.39 18.12 -19.79
N SER A 123 8.96 19.29 -20.12
CA SER A 123 9.05 20.41 -19.18
C SER A 123 7.66 20.88 -18.75
N ILE A 124 6.75 21.09 -19.71
CA ILE A 124 5.36 21.50 -19.44
C ILE A 124 4.62 20.44 -18.63
N LEU A 125 4.82 19.16 -18.94
CA LEU A 125 4.21 18.04 -18.22
C LEU A 125 4.62 18.04 -16.74
N ASN A 126 5.92 18.21 -16.46
CA ASN A 126 6.45 18.31 -15.10
C ASN A 126 5.89 19.53 -14.33
N GLU A 127 5.72 20.66 -15.00
CA GLU A 127 5.10 21.85 -14.40
C GLU A 127 3.64 21.64 -14.01
N ILE A 128 2.86 20.94 -14.86
CA ILE A 128 1.47 20.57 -14.54
C ILE A 128 1.47 19.57 -13.38
N GLN A 129 2.32 18.55 -13.43
CA GLN A 129 2.42 17.52 -12.41
C GLN A 129 2.76 18.10 -11.04
N GLY A 130 3.65 19.10 -10.97
CA GLY A 130 4.00 19.79 -9.73
C GLY A 130 2.86 20.60 -9.09
N LYS A 131 1.76 20.86 -9.83
CA LYS A 131 0.56 21.55 -9.33
C LYS A 131 -0.54 20.57 -8.90
N LEU A 132 -0.42 19.29 -9.24
CA LEU A 132 -1.39 18.27 -8.87
C LEU A 132 -1.22 17.86 -7.40
N GLU A 133 -2.34 17.67 -6.71
CA GLU A 133 -2.32 17.14 -5.36
C GLU A 133 -1.77 15.71 -5.34
N VAL A 134 -0.86 15.44 -4.41
CA VAL A 134 -0.30 14.10 -4.18
C VAL A 134 -0.99 13.49 -2.96
N PRO A 135 -1.92 12.53 -3.14
CA PRO A 135 -2.57 11.85 -2.03
C PRO A 135 -1.55 11.10 -1.17
N VAL A 136 -1.72 11.19 0.15
CA VAL A 136 -0.89 10.51 1.16
C VAL A 136 -1.76 9.55 1.96
N LEU A 137 -1.65 8.25 1.66
CA LEU A 137 -2.29 7.18 2.43
C LEU A 137 -1.50 6.91 3.72
N GLN A 138 -2.21 6.45 4.75
CA GLN A 138 -1.61 6.07 6.02
C GLN A 138 -2.17 4.73 6.47
N ASP A 139 -1.27 3.78 6.70
CA ASP A 139 -1.60 2.46 7.25
C ASP A 139 -0.76 2.16 8.48
N THR A 140 -1.23 1.23 9.31
CA THR A 140 -0.52 0.80 10.52
C THR A 140 -0.59 -0.70 10.67
N VAL A 141 0.56 -1.31 10.95
CA VAL A 141 0.71 -2.75 11.26
C VAL A 141 1.66 -2.93 12.45
N TYR A 142 1.75 -4.15 12.98
CA TYR A 142 2.76 -4.51 13.97
C TYR A 142 3.98 -5.16 13.31
N THR A 143 5.10 -5.22 14.04
CA THR A 143 6.30 -5.92 13.57
C THR A 143 5.99 -7.37 13.19
N ASP A 144 6.71 -7.88 12.19
CA ASP A 144 6.57 -9.25 11.66
C ASP A 144 5.19 -9.59 11.06
N THR A 145 4.33 -8.58 10.86
CA THR A 145 3.05 -8.76 10.16
C THR A 145 3.27 -8.70 8.66
N ASN A 146 2.79 -9.71 7.92
CA ASN A 146 2.77 -9.66 6.47
C ASN A 146 1.84 -8.53 6.00
N TYR A 147 2.36 -7.62 5.18
CA TYR A 147 1.59 -6.50 4.65
C TYR A 147 1.84 -6.36 3.15
N THR A 148 0.76 -6.15 2.40
CA THR A 148 0.78 -5.91 0.95
C THR A 148 0.25 -4.52 0.69
N LEU A 149 1.00 -3.72 -0.09
CA LEU A 149 0.54 -2.41 -0.52
C LEU A 149 -0.79 -2.51 -1.29
N PRO A 150 -1.69 -1.52 -1.17
CA PRO A 150 -2.97 -1.56 -1.85
C PRO A 150 -2.79 -1.52 -3.37
N GLN A 151 -3.53 -2.36 -4.08
CA GLN A 151 -3.47 -2.43 -5.55
C GLN A 151 -4.26 -1.30 -6.21
N GLU A 152 -5.24 -0.74 -5.50
CA GLU A 152 -6.08 0.37 -5.95
C GLU A 152 -6.21 1.40 -4.84
N VAL A 153 -6.30 2.68 -5.21
CA VAL A 153 -6.48 3.79 -4.28
C VAL A 153 -7.55 4.75 -4.80
N ASN A 154 -8.24 5.43 -3.87
CA ASN A 154 -9.17 6.50 -4.22
C ASN A 154 -8.40 7.81 -4.38
N ILE A 155 -8.54 8.46 -5.53
CA ILE A 155 -7.91 9.76 -5.82
C ILE A 155 -8.94 10.70 -6.46
N LYS A 156 -8.68 12.00 -6.35
CA LYS A 156 -9.45 13.02 -7.07
C LYS A 156 -8.80 13.35 -8.41
N ILE A 157 -9.46 12.96 -9.50
CA ILE A 157 -9.13 13.40 -10.86
C ILE A 157 -10.10 14.53 -11.21
N ASN A 158 -9.58 15.71 -11.51
CA ASN A 158 -10.37 16.92 -11.78
C ASN A 158 -11.43 17.22 -10.69
N GLY A 159 -11.13 16.89 -9.43
CA GLY A 159 -12.02 17.07 -8.28
C GLY A 159 -13.03 15.95 -8.03
N GLU A 160 -13.13 14.97 -8.93
CA GLU A 160 -14.04 13.82 -8.80
C GLU A 160 -13.28 12.62 -8.21
N GLU A 161 -13.85 12.01 -7.17
CA GLU A 161 -13.25 10.83 -6.54
C GLU A 161 -13.42 9.60 -7.45
N THR A 162 -12.30 8.96 -7.76
CA THR A 162 -12.24 7.77 -8.61
C THR A 162 -11.33 6.73 -7.98
N LYS A 163 -11.66 5.46 -8.18
CA LYS A 163 -10.82 4.33 -7.76
C LYS A 163 -9.89 3.96 -8.90
N GLN A 164 -8.58 3.95 -8.66
CA GLN A 164 -7.59 3.72 -9.70
C GLN A 164 -6.52 2.72 -9.23
N ALA A 165 -6.04 1.90 -10.17
CA ALA A 165 -4.92 1.00 -9.91
C ALA A 165 -3.61 1.77 -9.69
N VAL A 166 -2.72 1.24 -8.87
CA VAL A 166 -1.42 1.87 -8.53
C VAL A 166 -0.26 0.93 -8.80
N ASN A 167 0.75 1.45 -9.48
CA ASN A 167 2.06 0.83 -9.57
C ASN A 167 2.98 1.45 -8.51
N TRP A 168 3.39 0.65 -7.54
CA TRP A 168 4.34 1.07 -6.51
C TRP A 168 5.79 0.94 -7.01
N ASN A 169 6.62 1.96 -6.75
CA ASN A 169 8.02 1.95 -7.18
C ASN A 169 8.83 0.84 -6.50
N ASN A 170 8.47 0.50 -5.26
CA ASN A 170 8.98 -0.64 -4.54
C ASN A 170 7.83 -1.33 -3.80
N SER A 171 7.62 -2.62 -4.07
CA SER A 171 6.58 -3.43 -3.45
C SER A 171 7.08 -4.32 -2.31
N ASN A 172 8.40 -4.36 -2.08
CA ASN A 172 8.96 -5.13 -0.98
C ASN A 172 8.75 -4.37 0.34
N VAL A 173 7.87 -4.88 1.19
CA VAL A 173 7.58 -4.33 2.51
C VAL A 173 8.23 -5.22 3.57
N ASP A 174 9.25 -4.69 4.24
CA ASP A 174 9.87 -5.32 5.41
C ASP A 174 9.27 -4.75 6.70
N THR A 175 8.53 -5.58 7.44
CA THR A 175 7.92 -5.23 8.72
C THR A 175 8.71 -5.76 9.93
N SER A 176 9.91 -6.32 9.73
CA SER A 176 10.73 -6.83 10.85
C SER A 176 11.24 -5.73 11.79
N LYS A 177 11.21 -4.46 11.33
CA LYS A 177 11.64 -3.30 12.11
C LYS A 177 10.47 -2.34 12.30
N SER A 178 10.30 -1.87 13.53
CA SER A 178 9.36 -0.79 13.83
C SER A 178 9.84 0.55 13.24
N GLY A 179 8.91 1.38 12.78
CA GLY A 179 9.23 2.68 12.21
C GLY A 179 8.15 3.20 11.27
N LYS A 180 8.46 4.28 10.57
CA LYS A 180 7.65 4.80 9.46
C LYS A 180 8.37 4.52 8.16
N PHE A 181 7.68 3.89 7.22
CA PHE A 181 8.19 3.54 5.90
C PHE A 181 7.36 4.26 4.85
N ASN A 182 8.04 4.88 3.88
CA ASN A 182 7.39 5.63 2.82
C ASN A 182 7.48 4.83 1.52
N PHE A 183 6.35 4.75 0.83
CA PHE A 183 6.24 4.13 -0.49
C PHE A 183 5.71 5.18 -1.45
N ASP A 184 6.42 5.38 -2.55
CA ASP A 184 5.96 6.20 -3.66
C ASP A 184 5.37 5.29 -4.73
N GLY A 185 4.27 5.71 -5.32
CA GLY A 185 3.59 5.01 -6.41
C GLY A 185 3.05 5.99 -7.44
N VAL A 186 2.62 5.41 -8.56
CA VAL A 186 2.01 6.14 -9.67
C VAL A 186 0.73 5.42 -10.05
N VAL A 187 -0.34 6.20 -10.19
CA VAL A 187 -1.63 5.70 -10.65
C VAL A 187 -1.52 5.30 -12.12
N VAL A 188 -2.04 4.11 -12.43
CA VAL A 188 -2.05 3.56 -13.79
C VAL A 188 -3.07 4.30 -14.65
N GLY A 189 -2.71 4.60 -15.90
CA GLY A 189 -3.61 5.16 -16.90
C GLY A 189 -3.14 6.50 -17.47
N ASN A 190 -4.10 7.37 -17.79
CA ASN A 190 -3.86 8.56 -18.61
C ASN A 190 -3.24 9.75 -17.86
N TYR A 191 -3.36 9.79 -16.53
CA TYR A 191 -2.99 10.96 -15.73
C TYR A 191 -1.72 10.77 -14.89
N GLU A 192 -1.22 9.53 -14.76
CA GLU A 192 0.04 9.18 -14.08
C GLU A 192 0.26 9.91 -12.74
N ARG A 193 -0.81 10.00 -11.94
CA ARG A 193 -0.80 10.74 -10.67
C ARG A 193 0.14 10.08 -9.67
N ALA A 194 1.05 10.86 -9.11
CA ALA A 194 1.87 10.41 -7.98
C ALA A 194 0.99 10.17 -6.75
N VAL A 195 1.31 9.14 -5.99
CA VAL A 195 0.65 8.78 -4.73
C VAL A 195 1.71 8.34 -3.72
N LYS A 196 1.49 8.62 -2.44
CA LYS A 196 2.37 8.22 -1.35
C LYS A 196 1.63 7.38 -0.33
N LEU A 197 2.29 6.38 0.23
CA LEU A 197 1.81 5.64 1.39
C LEU A 197 2.84 5.71 2.53
N ILE A 198 2.37 6.07 3.72
CA ILE A 198 3.14 6.03 4.95
C ILE A 198 2.68 4.84 5.77
N LEU A 199 3.49 3.79 5.82
CA LEU A 199 3.25 2.62 6.66
C LEU A 199 3.90 2.82 8.03
N THR A 200 3.10 2.80 9.08
CA THR A 200 3.61 2.80 10.46
C THR A 200 3.68 1.38 11.00
N VAL A 201 4.89 0.86 11.21
CA VAL A 201 5.12 -0.44 11.85
C VAL A 201 5.37 -0.23 13.33
N LYS A 202 4.45 -0.69 14.18
CA LYS A 202 4.55 -0.61 15.64
C LYS A 202 5.25 -1.85 16.21
N PRO A 203 6.11 -1.71 17.23
CA PRO A 203 6.68 -2.88 17.90
C PRO A 203 5.57 -3.70 18.59
N ILE A 204 5.71 -5.02 18.58
CA ILE A 204 4.89 -5.89 19.43
C ILE A 204 5.40 -5.77 20.87
N VAL A 205 4.52 -5.39 21.79
CA VAL A 205 4.84 -5.39 23.22
C VAL A 205 4.60 -6.78 23.77
N LYS A 206 5.68 -7.46 24.18
CA LYS A 206 5.62 -8.80 24.79
C LYS A 206 5.75 -8.68 26.30
N GLU A 207 4.83 -9.30 27.02
CA GLU A 207 4.84 -9.35 28.48
C GLU A 207 4.63 -10.78 28.97
N ARG A 208 5.22 -11.12 30.11
CA ARG A 208 4.97 -12.37 30.85
C ARG A 208 4.46 -12.00 32.23
N LYS A 209 3.26 -12.48 32.57
CA LYS A 209 2.55 -12.14 33.81
C LYS A 209 2.17 -13.40 34.56
N CYS A 210 2.17 -13.35 35.89
CA CYS A 210 1.73 -14.43 36.76
C CYS A 210 0.42 -14.04 37.42
N GLY A 211 -0.44 -15.01 37.73
CA GLY A 211 -1.73 -14.69 38.34
C GLY A 211 -2.66 -15.88 38.44
N TYR A 212 -3.75 -15.66 39.17
CA TYR A 212 -4.84 -16.61 39.25
C TYR A 212 -5.79 -16.43 38.08
N VAL A 213 -6.10 -17.53 37.40
CA VAL A 213 -7.14 -17.54 36.39
C VAL A 213 -8.49 -17.72 37.10
N LYS A 214 -9.32 -16.68 37.08
CA LYS A 214 -10.64 -16.70 37.75
C LYS A 214 -11.73 -17.29 36.88
N SER A 215 -11.72 -16.96 35.60
CA SER A 215 -12.63 -17.54 34.62
C SER A 215 -12.06 -17.43 33.22
N VAL A 216 -12.53 -18.30 32.34
CA VAL A 216 -12.40 -18.17 30.90
C VAL A 216 -13.77 -18.31 30.26
N TYR A 217 -14.02 -17.54 29.20
CA TYR A 217 -15.32 -17.53 28.55
C TYR A 217 -15.22 -17.06 27.10
N GLU A 218 -16.23 -17.41 26.31
CA GLU A 218 -16.40 -16.92 24.95
C GLU A 218 -17.52 -15.88 24.89
N LYS A 219 -17.29 -14.80 24.14
CA LYS A 219 -18.27 -13.76 23.87
C LYS A 219 -18.03 -13.18 22.47
N ASP A 220 -19.08 -13.11 21.66
CA ASP A 220 -19.04 -12.56 20.30
C ASP A 220 -17.96 -13.23 19.40
N GLY A 221 -17.80 -14.55 19.54
CA GLY A 221 -16.81 -15.33 18.79
C GLY A 221 -15.35 -15.14 19.22
N LYS A 222 -15.12 -14.41 20.31
CA LYS A 222 -13.79 -14.20 20.92
C LYS A 222 -13.69 -14.90 22.27
N ARG A 223 -12.47 -15.24 22.67
CA ARG A 223 -12.14 -15.87 23.96
C ARG A 223 -11.55 -14.85 24.92
N TYR A 224 -11.90 -14.96 26.19
CA TYR A 224 -11.45 -14.04 27.23
C TYR A 224 -11.03 -14.79 28.50
N LEU A 225 -10.11 -14.18 29.24
CA LEU A 225 -9.60 -14.67 30.52
C LEU A 225 -9.72 -13.56 31.56
N GLN A 226 -10.32 -13.85 32.71
CA GLN A 226 -10.25 -13.00 33.91
C GLN A 226 -9.05 -13.40 34.77
N PHE A 227 -8.16 -12.45 35.01
CA PHE A 227 -6.86 -12.67 35.62
C PHE A 227 -6.66 -11.76 36.82
N ASP A 228 -6.33 -12.36 37.96
CA ASP A 228 -5.86 -11.68 39.16
C ASP A 228 -4.33 -11.72 39.15
N GLU A 229 -3.69 -10.63 38.72
CA GLU A 229 -2.23 -10.56 38.60
C GLU A 229 -1.55 -10.62 39.97
N ILE A 230 -0.55 -11.49 40.09
CA ILE A 230 0.26 -11.64 41.31
C ILE A 230 1.75 -11.53 41.00
N GLU A 231 2.54 -11.22 42.02
CA GLU A 231 3.99 -11.45 41.99
C GLU A 231 4.26 -12.83 42.60
N PHE A 232 4.99 -13.68 41.87
CA PHE A 232 5.32 -15.04 42.29
C PHE A 232 6.83 -15.20 42.42
N TYR A 233 7.32 -15.46 43.64
CA TYR A 233 8.73 -15.57 43.98
C TYR A 233 9.08 -16.99 44.46
N LYS A 234 10.29 -17.47 44.16
CA LYS A 234 10.81 -18.77 44.63
C LYS A 234 12.12 -18.61 45.40
N ASP A 235 12.45 -19.65 46.17
CA ASP A 235 13.74 -19.83 46.83
C ASP A 235 14.13 -18.60 47.68
N ARG A 236 15.36 -18.10 47.53
CA ARG A 236 15.84 -16.93 48.28
C ARG A 236 14.98 -15.69 48.04
N GLN A 237 14.51 -15.48 46.80
CA GLN A 237 13.66 -14.33 46.49
C GLN A 237 12.33 -14.38 47.25
N ALA A 238 11.79 -15.58 47.48
CA ALA A 238 10.57 -15.73 48.26
C ALA A 238 10.74 -15.22 49.69
N ALA A 239 11.82 -15.60 50.37
CA ALA A 239 12.11 -15.15 51.73
C ALA A 239 12.38 -13.64 51.80
N ASP A 240 13.14 -13.10 50.84
CA ASP A 240 13.48 -11.67 50.77
C ASP A 240 12.22 -10.81 50.58
N GLU A 241 11.33 -11.23 49.68
CA GLU A 241 10.08 -10.52 49.40
C GLU A 241 9.07 -10.69 50.53
N ALA A 242 8.90 -11.90 51.07
CA ALA A 242 8.04 -12.15 52.23
C ALA A 242 8.49 -11.34 53.45
N LYS A 243 9.80 -11.13 53.64
CA LYS A 243 10.34 -10.32 54.74
C LYS A 243 9.92 -8.85 54.62
N LYS A 244 9.88 -8.29 53.40
CA LYS A 244 9.43 -6.91 53.15
C LYS A 244 7.97 -6.71 53.56
N ASP A 245 7.16 -7.76 53.46
CA ASP A 245 5.74 -7.74 53.84
C ASP A 245 5.47 -8.22 55.28
N GLY A 246 6.53 -8.53 56.04
CA GLY A 246 6.40 -9.07 57.41
C GLY A 246 5.80 -10.49 57.45
N LYS A 247 5.92 -11.24 56.36
CA LYS A 247 5.39 -12.61 56.18
C LYS A 247 6.47 -13.70 56.19
N ALA A 248 7.75 -13.33 56.14
CA ALA A 248 8.83 -14.32 56.26
C ALA A 248 8.90 -14.89 57.68
N ILE A 249 9.21 -16.17 57.77
CA ILE A 249 9.45 -16.84 59.05
C ILE A 249 10.91 -16.62 59.43
N PHE A 250 11.15 -16.32 60.72
CA PHE A 250 12.48 -16.10 61.28
C PHE A 250 12.85 -17.26 62.20
N GLU A 251 13.94 -17.97 61.90
CA GLU A 251 14.46 -19.04 62.75
C GLU A 251 15.44 -18.49 63.80
N SER A 252 15.62 -19.27 64.87
CA SER A 252 16.55 -18.97 65.96
C SER A 252 18.02 -18.89 65.53
N ASP A 253 18.37 -19.43 64.36
CA ASP A 253 19.70 -19.35 63.75
C ASP A 253 19.96 -18.01 63.01
N GLY A 254 18.98 -17.11 62.99
CA GLY A 254 19.06 -15.79 62.38
C GLY A 254 18.65 -15.74 60.90
N ARG A 255 18.16 -16.84 60.32
CA ARG A 255 17.74 -16.90 58.91
C ARG A 255 16.25 -16.61 58.73
N TYR A 256 15.93 -16.06 57.56
CA TYR A 256 14.56 -15.87 57.09
C TYR A 256 14.25 -16.90 56.01
N TYR A 257 13.05 -17.48 56.05
CA TYR A 257 12.55 -18.40 55.02
C TYR A 257 11.07 -18.15 54.69
N ALA A 258 10.66 -18.59 53.51
CA ALA A 258 9.25 -18.72 53.14
C ALA A 258 8.84 -20.18 53.33
N GLU A 259 7.69 -20.41 53.98
CA GLU A 259 7.24 -21.73 54.49
C GLU A 259 7.33 -22.85 53.44
N ASP A 260 6.80 -22.60 52.24
CA ASP A 260 6.71 -23.60 51.17
C ASP A 260 7.80 -23.44 50.09
N GLY A 261 8.85 -22.65 50.38
CA GLY A 261 9.90 -22.33 49.40
C GLY A 261 9.47 -21.39 48.27
N TYR A 262 8.24 -20.88 48.31
CA TYR A 262 7.75 -19.82 47.42
C TYR A 262 6.99 -18.75 48.22
N TYR A 263 6.83 -17.57 47.61
CA TYR A 263 6.03 -16.49 48.17
C TYR A 263 5.19 -15.86 47.07
N ILE A 264 3.88 -15.80 47.30
CA ILE A 264 2.91 -15.13 46.43
C ILE A 264 2.55 -13.80 47.07
N ARG A 265 2.79 -12.72 46.35
CA ARG A 265 2.32 -11.40 46.74
C ARG A 265 1.19 -10.96 45.83
N ASN A 266 0.01 -10.77 46.41
CA ASN A 266 -1.11 -10.11 45.75
C ASN A 266 -1.36 -8.76 46.43
N LYS A 267 -0.99 -7.67 45.76
CA LYS A 267 -1.21 -6.29 46.26
C LYS A 267 -2.61 -5.76 45.94
N SER A 268 -3.31 -6.34 44.97
CA SER A 268 -4.62 -5.89 44.49
C SER A 268 -5.36 -7.06 43.86
N ALA A 269 -6.52 -7.42 44.40
CA ALA A 269 -7.40 -8.44 43.82
C ALA A 269 -8.19 -7.92 42.59
N GLU A 270 -7.64 -6.95 41.86
CA GLU A 270 -8.26 -6.38 40.68
C GLU A 270 -8.21 -7.38 39.52
N LEU A 271 -9.39 -7.72 39.00
CA LEU A 271 -9.50 -8.65 37.87
C LEU A 271 -9.32 -7.91 36.55
N LYS A 272 -8.24 -8.25 35.86
CA LYS A 272 -8.00 -7.81 34.49
C LYS A 272 -8.63 -8.79 33.52
N VAL A 273 -9.15 -8.26 32.41
CA VAL A 273 -9.70 -9.07 31.32
C VAL A 273 -8.73 -9.04 30.15
N TYR A 274 -8.31 -10.22 29.72
CA TYR A 274 -7.46 -10.41 28.56
C TYR A 274 -8.25 -11.09 27.44
N GLU A 275 -8.08 -10.62 26.21
CA GLU A 275 -8.48 -11.39 25.03
C GLU A 275 -7.47 -12.53 24.83
N ILE A 276 -7.95 -13.72 24.48
CA ILE A 276 -7.11 -14.88 24.18
C ILE A 276 -7.07 -15.07 22.67
N SER A 277 -5.86 -15.14 22.11
CA SER A 277 -5.66 -15.45 20.70
C SER A 277 -6.29 -16.79 20.34
N SER A 278 -6.91 -16.88 19.17
CA SER A 278 -7.42 -18.15 18.63
C SER A 278 -6.32 -19.19 18.40
N LYS A 279 -5.06 -18.74 18.29
CA LYS A 279 -3.86 -19.57 18.15
C LYS A 279 -3.11 -19.76 19.47
N ALA A 280 -3.67 -19.33 20.60
CA ALA A 280 -3.00 -19.45 21.88
C ALA A 280 -2.74 -20.91 22.23
N THR A 281 -1.61 -21.15 22.90
CA THR A 281 -1.24 -22.48 23.41
C THR A 281 -1.43 -22.53 24.92
N PHE A 282 -1.84 -23.70 25.41
CA PHE A 282 -2.08 -23.93 26.83
C PHE A 282 -1.26 -25.11 27.28
N LYS A 283 -0.65 -24.99 28.46
CA LYS A 283 0.05 -26.09 29.09
C LYS A 283 -0.28 -26.19 30.55
N ASP A 284 -0.42 -27.43 31.01
CA ASP A 284 -0.83 -27.71 32.36
C ASP A 284 -0.22 -29.03 32.86
N TYR A 285 -0.21 -29.23 34.18
CA TYR A 285 0.32 -30.45 34.79
C TYR A 285 -0.73 -31.56 34.77
N ASP A 286 -0.31 -32.77 34.39
CA ASP A 286 -1.13 -33.97 34.61
C ASP A 286 -0.92 -34.45 36.06
N TYR A 287 -1.92 -34.20 36.91
CA TYR A 287 -1.92 -34.65 38.30
C TYR A 287 -2.36 -36.11 38.48
N VAL A 288 -2.93 -36.73 37.44
CA VAL A 288 -3.33 -38.16 37.47
C VAL A 288 -2.14 -39.03 37.12
N ASN A 289 -1.42 -38.70 36.04
CA ASN A 289 -0.18 -39.36 35.65
C ASN A 289 0.98 -38.40 35.85
N TRP A 290 1.32 -38.13 37.11
CA TRP A 290 2.35 -37.17 37.48
C TRP A 290 3.70 -37.49 36.83
N THR A 291 4.10 -36.66 35.87
CA THR A 291 5.42 -36.69 35.23
C THR A 291 6.32 -35.55 35.70
N GLY A 292 5.78 -34.59 36.45
CA GLY A 292 6.48 -33.35 36.79
C GLY A 292 6.71 -32.39 35.63
N ASN A 293 6.14 -32.67 34.45
CA ASN A 293 6.26 -31.84 33.25
C ASN A 293 4.92 -31.21 32.85
N LEU A 294 5.01 -30.02 32.25
CA LEU A 294 3.89 -29.35 31.60
C LEU A 294 3.55 -30.06 30.28
N ASN A 295 2.29 -30.46 30.13
CA ASN A 295 1.75 -31.07 28.92
C ASN A 295 0.91 -30.05 28.15
N GLN A 296 0.96 -30.11 26.83
CA GLN A 296 0.10 -29.26 26.00
C GLN A 296 -1.35 -29.75 26.05
N CYS A 297 -2.30 -28.85 26.27
CA CYS A 297 -3.73 -29.15 26.28
C CYS A 297 -4.51 -28.25 25.31
N THR A 298 -5.75 -28.63 25.00
CA THR A 298 -6.62 -27.80 24.14
C THR A 298 -7.24 -26.65 24.94
N TYR A 299 -7.77 -25.65 24.25
CA TYR A 299 -8.57 -24.60 24.91
C TYR A 299 -9.77 -25.18 25.67
N SER A 300 -10.40 -26.24 25.15
CA SER A 300 -11.54 -26.89 25.81
C SER A 300 -11.11 -27.51 27.13
N ASP A 301 -10.01 -28.26 27.13
CA ASP A 301 -9.48 -28.91 28.34
C ASP A 301 -9.09 -27.87 29.39
N PHE A 302 -8.36 -26.83 28.97
CA PHE A 302 -8.00 -25.69 29.81
C PHE A 302 -9.25 -25.02 30.40
N SER A 303 -10.25 -24.72 29.58
CA SER A 303 -11.49 -24.08 30.02
C SER A 303 -12.28 -24.93 31.01
N ASP A 304 -12.45 -26.22 30.71
CA ASP A 304 -13.14 -27.17 31.59
C ASP A 304 -12.43 -27.31 32.93
N ARG A 305 -11.09 -27.27 32.92
CA ARG A 305 -10.28 -27.34 34.12
C ARG A 305 -10.48 -26.10 35.00
N ILE A 306 -10.35 -24.89 34.43
CA ILE A 306 -10.59 -23.63 35.14
C ILE A 306 -12.00 -23.61 35.74
N ALA A 307 -13.01 -24.12 35.01
CA ALA A 307 -14.38 -24.19 35.51
C ALA A 307 -14.55 -25.15 36.71
N LYS A 308 -13.77 -26.23 36.78
CA LYS A 308 -13.79 -27.23 37.86
C LYS A 308 -12.99 -26.82 39.09
N HIS A 309 -11.80 -26.23 38.90
CA HIS A 309 -10.81 -25.97 39.96
C HIS A 309 -10.76 -24.50 40.40
N LYS A 310 -11.94 -23.86 40.42
CA LYS A 310 -12.13 -22.43 40.73
C LYS A 310 -11.14 -21.93 41.80
N GLU A 311 -10.31 -20.97 41.40
CA GLU A 311 -9.48 -20.11 42.25
C GLU A 311 -8.15 -20.67 42.81
N ARG A 312 -7.69 -21.86 42.43
CA ARG A 312 -6.44 -22.41 42.99
C ARG A 312 -5.25 -22.45 42.05
N GLU A 313 -5.48 -22.26 40.76
CA GLU A 313 -4.45 -22.51 39.76
C GLU A 313 -3.80 -21.20 39.32
N ILE A 314 -2.47 -21.18 39.43
CA ILE A 314 -1.64 -20.06 39.02
C ILE A 314 -1.14 -20.35 37.61
N PHE A 315 -1.17 -19.35 36.76
CA PHE A 315 -0.65 -19.46 35.40
C PHE A 315 0.33 -18.33 35.11
N TRP A 316 1.34 -18.66 34.33
CA TRP A 316 2.12 -17.69 33.57
C TRP A 316 1.44 -17.46 32.23
N ILE A 317 0.92 -16.25 32.02
CA ILE A 317 0.42 -15.83 30.71
C ILE A 317 1.50 -15.06 29.96
N ASN A 318 1.68 -15.37 28.68
CA ASN A 318 2.47 -14.56 27.77
C ASN A 318 1.51 -13.79 26.86
N THR A 319 1.72 -12.48 26.73
CA THR A 319 0.85 -11.60 25.93
C THR A 319 1.62 -10.88 24.85
N GLU A 320 1.00 -10.69 23.69
CA GLU A 320 1.44 -9.80 22.62
C GLU A 320 0.40 -8.69 22.46
N ASN A 321 0.78 -7.42 22.71
CA ASN A 321 -0.14 -6.28 22.74
C ASN A 321 -1.38 -6.53 23.61
N SER A 322 -1.17 -7.11 24.80
CA SER A 322 -2.22 -7.46 25.77
C SER A 322 -3.21 -8.54 25.30
N ILE A 323 -2.89 -9.29 24.23
CA ILE A 323 -3.62 -10.49 23.82
C ILE A 323 -2.82 -11.71 24.28
N ILE A 324 -3.45 -12.65 24.98
CA ILE A 324 -2.79 -13.88 25.45
C ILE A 324 -2.45 -14.77 24.25
N VAL A 325 -1.17 -15.13 24.13
CA VAL A 325 -0.65 -16.06 23.13
C VAL A 325 -0.23 -17.40 23.75
N SER A 326 0.02 -17.45 25.05
CA SER A 326 0.08 -18.73 25.77
C SER A 326 -0.25 -18.58 27.26
N ALA A 327 -0.68 -19.67 27.88
CA ALA A 327 -0.83 -19.79 29.32
C ALA A 327 -0.23 -21.13 29.79
N ASP A 328 0.75 -21.07 30.68
CA ASP A 328 1.46 -22.22 31.22
C ASP A 328 1.20 -22.29 32.73
N GLU A 329 0.71 -23.42 33.25
CA GLU A 329 0.47 -23.59 34.67
C GLU A 329 1.77 -23.44 35.48
N GLN A 330 1.69 -22.71 36.60
CA GLN A 330 2.74 -22.67 37.61
C GLN A 330 2.42 -23.69 38.70
N PHE A 331 3.21 -24.75 38.75
CA PHE A 331 3.15 -25.70 39.87
C PHE A 331 3.42 -24.99 41.20
N VAL A 332 2.55 -25.27 42.17
CA VAL A 332 2.68 -24.87 43.56
C VAL A 332 2.71 -26.17 44.37
N PRO A 333 3.84 -26.52 45.03
CA PRO A 333 4.03 -27.78 45.74
C PRO A 333 3.02 -28.08 46.83
#